data_AF-A0A0D0IWR6-F1
#
_entry.id   AF-A0A0D0IWR6-F1
#
_cell.length_a   1.000
_cell.length_b   1.000
_cell.length_c   1.000
_cell.angle_alpha   90.00
_cell.angle_beta   90.00
_cell.angle_gamma   90.00
#
_symmetry.space_group_name_H-M   'P 1'
#
loop_
_entity.id
_entity.type
_entity.pdbx_description
1 polymer ?
#
loop_
_entity_poly.entity_id
_entity_poly.type
_entity_poly.pdbx_seq_one_letter_code
_entity_poly.pdbx_strand_id
1 'polypeptide(L)'
;MIVLEIMVISATLAATALLFCNQVMVQFLEYRFYRDNGGDFTVDSGIDRLKVDQKIHVRYLNLTNWQRLYIFRPIFIFSVGWMLGFMIWSLL
;
A
#
# COMPACT_ATOMS: atom_id res chain seq x y z
N MET A 1 24.56 -2.07 19.91
CA MET A 1 23.26 -2.64 19.50
C MET A 1 22.17 -1.58 19.39
N ILE A 2 21.86 -0.88 20.48
CA ILE A 2 20.82 0.18 20.52
C ILE A 2 20.87 1.22 19.38
N VAL A 3 22.06 1.72 19.02
CA VAL A 3 22.18 2.69 17.91
C VAL A 3 21.73 2.08 16.57
N LEU A 4 22.07 0.82 16.31
CA LEU A 4 21.67 0.10 15.10
C LEU A 4 20.15 -0.15 15.09
N GLU A 5 19.57 -0.52 16.23
CA GLU A 5 18.12 -0.74 16.36
C GLU A 5 17.33 0.54 16.08
N ILE A 6 17.77 1.68 16.64
CA ILE A 6 17.17 2.99 16.37
C ILE A 6 17.32 3.38 14.89
N MET A 7 18.48 3.13 14.28
CA MET A 7 18.67 3.37 12.84
C MET A 7 17.74 2.51 11.99
N VAL A 8 17.56 1.23 12.33
CA VAL A 8 16.65 0.34 11.61
C VAL A 8 15.21 0.78 11.77
N ILE A 9 14.81 1.17 12.97
CA ILE A 9 13.44 1.62 13.27
C ILE A 9 13.13 2.95 12.57
N SER A 10 14.06 3.92 12.60
CA SER A 10 13.88 5.19 11.88
C SER A 10 13.83 5.00 10.36
N ALA A 11 14.69 4.14 9.79
CA ALA A 11 14.64 3.81 8.37
C ALA A 11 13.33 3.11 8.00
N THR A 12 12.86 2.18 8.84
CA THR A 12 11.57 1.50 8.64
C THR A 12 10.43 2.50 8.72
N LEU A 13 10.43 3.41 9.70
CA LEU A 13 9.41 4.45 9.86
C LEU A 13 9.38 5.41 8.66
N ALA A 14 10.53 5.82 8.14
CA ALA A 14 10.59 6.64 6.93
C ALA A 14 10.05 5.88 5.71
N ALA A 15 10.41 4.60 5.55
CA ALA A 15 9.93 3.77 4.46
C ALA A 15 8.41 3.54 4.54
N THR A 16 7.87 3.24 5.72
CA THR A 16 6.43 3.06 5.92
C THR A 16 5.66 4.36 5.67
N ALA A 17 6.18 5.51 6.10
CA ALA A 17 5.57 6.81 5.83
C ALA A 17 5.53 7.12 4.33
N LEU A 18 6.63 6.89 3.60
CA LEU A 18 6.68 7.07 2.15
C LEU A 18 5.73 6.12 1.42
N LEU A 19 5.68 4.85 1.83
CA LEU A 19 4.73 3.87 1.29
C LEU A 19 3.29 4.31 1.54
N PHE A 20 2.98 4.79 2.75
CA PHE A 20 1.65 5.28 3.10
C PHE A 20 1.26 6.49 2.23
N CYS A 21 2.13 7.50 2.13
CA CYS A 21 1.89 8.68 1.28
C CYS A 21 1.67 8.30 -0.18
N ASN A 22 2.50 7.42 -0.72
CA ASN A 22 2.33 6.92 -2.09
C ASN A 22 0.98 6.21 -2.24
N GLN A 23 0.62 5.34 -1.29
CA GLN A 23 -0.60 4.56 -1.36
C GLN A 23 -1.86 5.44 -1.27
N VAL A 24 -1.87 6.44 -0.39
CA VAL A 24 -2.95 7.43 -0.30
C VAL A 24 -3.07 8.22 -1.60
N MET A 25 -1.95 8.68 -2.16
CA MET A 25 -1.96 9.45 -3.40
C MET A 25 -2.49 8.64 -4.57
N VAL A 26 -2.04 7.39 -4.73
CA VAL A 26 -2.51 6.51 -5.81
C VAL A 26 -3.99 6.16 -5.61
N GLN A 27 -4.44 5.87 -4.39
CA GLN A 27 -5.87 5.63 -4.10
C GLN A 27 -6.74 6.83 -4.44
N PHE A 28 -6.28 8.04 -4.12
CA PHE A 28 -7.03 9.26 -4.45
C PHE A 28 -7.14 9.47 -5.97
N LEU A 29 -6.04 9.26 -6.69
CA LEU A 29 -5.99 9.37 -8.15
C LEU A 29 -6.85 8.30 -8.83
N GLU A 30 -6.81 7.05 -8.37
CA GLU A 30 -7.65 5.96 -8.88
C GLU A 30 -9.12 6.19 -8.59
N TYR A 31 -9.47 6.60 -7.36
CA TYR A 31 -10.83 6.95 -7.03
C TYR A 31 -11.37 8.05 -7.95
N ARG A 32 -10.57 9.09 -8.20
CA ARG A 32 -10.92 10.16 -9.14
C ARG A 32 -11.09 9.62 -10.56
N PHE A 33 -10.19 8.78 -11.05
CA PHE A 33 -10.29 8.15 -12.36
C PHE A 33 -11.59 7.36 -12.52
N TYR A 34 -11.94 6.51 -11.56
CA TYR A 34 -13.18 5.74 -11.62
C TYR A 34 -14.40 6.65 -11.53
N ARG A 35 -14.37 7.67 -10.67
CA ARG A 35 -15.44 8.66 -10.56
C ARG A 35 -15.67 9.42 -11.88
N ASP A 36 -14.59 9.83 -12.55
CA ASP A 36 -14.64 10.56 -13.82
C ASP A 36 -15.11 9.66 -14.98
N ASN A 37 -14.89 8.34 -14.89
CA ASN A 37 -15.41 7.32 -15.82
C ASN A 37 -16.79 6.76 -15.42
N GLY A 38 -17.60 7.50 -14.65
CA GLY A 38 -18.95 7.08 -14.29
C GLY A 38 -19.02 5.88 -13.34
N GLY A 39 -17.93 5.57 -12.63
CA GLY A 39 -17.81 4.41 -11.76
C GLY A 39 -17.50 3.11 -12.48
N ASP A 40 -17.01 3.16 -13.72
CA ASP A 40 -16.67 1.95 -14.48
C ASP A 40 -15.34 1.33 -14.02
N PHE A 41 -15.43 0.24 -13.27
CA PHE A 41 -14.28 -0.54 -12.79
C PHE A 41 -13.77 -1.59 -13.78
N THR A 42 -14.37 -1.69 -14.98
CA THR A 42 -13.87 -2.61 -16.03
C THR A 42 -12.59 -2.08 -16.69
N VAL A 43 -12.41 -0.76 -16.69
CA VAL A 43 -11.23 -0.08 -17.24
C VAL A 43 -10.13 -0.05 -16.19
N ASP A 44 -8.91 -0.41 -16.57
CA ASP A 44 -7.74 -0.24 -15.69
C ASP A 44 -7.23 1.21 -15.77
N SER A 45 -7.10 1.83 -14.60
CA SER A 45 -6.55 3.19 -14.48
C SER A 45 -5.06 3.27 -14.88
N GLY A 46 -4.30 2.18 -14.72
CA GLY A 46 -2.85 2.17 -14.97
C GLY A 46 -2.02 3.10 -14.07
N ILE A 47 -2.62 3.65 -13.00
CA ILE A 47 -2.00 4.66 -12.12
C ILE A 47 -1.03 4.00 -11.11
N ASP A 48 -1.06 2.67 -10.94
CA ASP A 48 -0.13 1.95 -10.05
C ASP A 48 1.31 1.97 -10.58
N ARG A 49 2.09 2.96 -10.10
CA ARG A 49 3.50 3.15 -10.48
C ARG A 49 4.44 2.14 -9.85
N LEU A 50 4.07 1.54 -8.70
CA LEU A 50 4.93 0.58 -8.00
C LEU A 50 4.73 -0.85 -8.48
N LYS A 51 3.75 -1.10 -9.36
CA LYS A 51 3.43 -2.43 -9.92
C LYS A 51 3.22 -3.47 -8.82
N VAL A 52 2.81 -3.06 -7.62
CA VAL A 52 2.54 -3.99 -6.50
C VAL A 52 1.40 -4.91 -6.91
N ASP A 53 0.44 -4.39 -7.66
CA ASP A 53 -0.71 -5.13 -8.16
C ASP A 53 -0.37 -6.11 -9.29
N GLN A 54 0.77 -5.96 -9.98
CA GLN A 54 1.21 -6.95 -10.97
C GLN A 54 1.53 -8.29 -10.32
N LYS A 55 2.09 -8.29 -9.11
CA LYS A 55 2.34 -9.54 -8.36
C LYS A 55 1.05 -10.26 -7.96
N ILE A 56 -0.04 -9.51 -7.78
CA ILE A 56 -1.37 -10.07 -7.50
C ILE A 56 -1.93 -10.75 -8.75
N HIS A 57 -1.75 -10.15 -9.93
CA HIS A 57 -2.07 -10.79 -11.22
C HIS A 57 -1.24 -12.06 -11.47
N VAL A 58 0.05 -12.06 -11.12
CA VAL A 58 0.92 -13.25 -11.23
C VAL A 58 0.43 -14.42 -10.36
N ARG A 59 -0.28 -14.14 -9.25
CA ARG A 59 -0.87 -15.18 -8.40
C ARG A 59 -2.20 -15.74 -8.92
N TYR A 60 -2.64 -15.36 -10.12
CA TYR A 60 -3.95 -15.76 -10.70
C TYR A 60 -5.14 -15.48 -9.77
N LEU A 61 -5.00 -14.51 -8.88
CA LEU A 61 -6.12 -13.96 -8.15
C LEU A 61 -6.91 -13.12 -9.16
N ASN A 62 -7.96 -13.71 -9.74
CA ASN A 62 -8.83 -13.09 -10.75
C ASN A 62 -9.68 -11.97 -10.11
N LEU A 63 -9.01 -10.95 -9.60
CA LEU A 63 -9.59 -9.89 -8.79
C LEU A 63 -10.03 -8.74 -9.66
N THR A 64 -11.19 -8.19 -9.33
CA THR A 64 -11.68 -6.98 -9.98
C THR A 64 -10.88 -5.76 -9.50
N ASN A 65 -10.84 -4.71 -10.32
CA ASN A 65 -10.17 -3.46 -9.95
C ASN A 65 -10.75 -2.83 -8.66
N TRP A 66 -12.04 -3.07 -8.41
CA TRP A 66 -12.70 -2.68 -7.16
C TRP A 66 -12.12 -3.39 -5.92
N GLN A 67 -11.87 -4.70 -6.01
CA GLN A 67 -11.27 -5.47 -4.92
C GLN A 67 -9.83 -5.04 -4.65
N ARG A 68 -9.06 -4.69 -5.70
CA ARG A 68 -7.72 -4.11 -5.53
C ARG A 68 -7.76 -2.78 -4.78
N LEU A 69 -8.64 -1.88 -5.20
CA LEU A 69 -8.76 -0.53 -4.64
C LEU A 69 -9.12 -0.56 -3.14
N TYR A 70 -10.13 -1.34 -2.77
CA TYR A 70 -10.73 -1.30 -1.42
C TYR A 70 -10.25 -2.37 -0.44
N ILE A 71 -9.72 -3.51 -0.90
CA ILE A 71 -9.42 -4.64 -0.01
C ILE A 71 -7.90 -4.79 0.17
N PHE A 72 -7.17 -5.06 -0.91
CA PHE A 72 -5.75 -5.42 -0.79
C PHE A 72 -4.89 -4.24 -0.35
N ARG A 73 -5.13 -3.07 -0.93
CA ARG A 73 -4.29 -1.89 -0.68
C ARG A 73 -4.33 -1.38 0.77
N PRO A 74 -5.49 -1.28 1.44
CA PRO A 74 -5.55 -0.97 2.87
C PRO A 74 -4.96 -2.06 3.76
N ILE A 75 -5.12 -3.34 3.39
CA ILE A 75 -4.58 -4.48 4.16
C ILE A 75 -3.05 -4.43 4.18
N PHE A 76 -2.40 -4.13 3.05
CA PHE A 76 -0.93 -4.01 3.01
C PHE A 76 -0.42 -2.90 3.93
N ILE A 77 -1.08 -1.74 3.95
CA ILE A 77 -0.75 -0.66 4.89
C ILE A 77 -0.87 -1.17 6.33
N PHE A 78 -1.98 -1.85 6.65
CA PHE A 78 -2.23 -2.34 7.99
C PHE A 78 -1.18 -3.37 8.43
N SER A 79 -0.82 -4.32 7.57
CA SER A 79 0.20 -5.33 7.87
C SER A 79 1.58 -4.69 8.13
N VAL A 80 1.96 -3.71 7.34
CA VAL A 80 3.25 -2.99 7.50
C VAL A 80 3.24 -2.13 8.77
N GLY A 81 2.15 -1.42 9.04
CA GLY A 81 1.99 -0.63 10.28
C GLY A 81 2.00 -1.50 11.53
N TRP A 82 1.35 -2.67 11.48
CA TRP A 82 1.37 -3.65 12.56
C TRP A 82 2.78 -4.15 12.87
N MET A 83 3.56 -4.47 11.84
CA MET A 83 4.95 -4.92 12.00
C MET A 83 5.84 -3.82 12.61
N LEU A 84 5.65 -2.57 12.20
CA LEU A 84 6.33 -1.41 12.80
C LEU A 84 5.96 -1.24 14.28
N GLY A 85 4.71 -1.49 14.65
CA GLY A 85 4.27 -1.49 16.05
C GLY A 85 5.04 -2.50 16.91
N PHE A 86 5.26 -3.72 16.41
CA PHE A 86 6.09 -4.71 17.12
C PHE A 86 7.56 -4.29 17.22
N MET A 87 8.12 -3.64 16.21
CA MET A 87 9.50 -3.14 16.26
C MET A 87 9.65 -2.05 17.34
N ILE A 88 8.68 -1.14 17.44
CA ILE A 88 8.67 -0.14 18.52
C ILE A 88 8.48 -0.80 19.88
N TRP A 89 7.56 -1.77 19.99
CA TRP A 89 7.34 -2.52 21.24
C TRP A 89 8.59 -3.25 21.70
N SER A 90 9.41 -3.78 20.77
CA SER A 90 10.66 -4.47 21.13
C SER A 90 11.73 -3.57 21.75
N LEU A 91 11.59 -2.24 21.63
CA LEU A 91 12.48 -1.26 22.26
C LEU A 91 12.02 -0.79 23.66
N LEU A 92 10.77 -1.07 24.03
CA LEU A 92 10.18 -0.72 25.32
C LEU A 92 10.44 -1.82 26.35
#